data_AF-A0A6B3G6I4-F1
#
_entry.id   AF-A0A6B3G6I4-F1
#
_cell.length_a   1.000
_cell.length_b   1.000
_cell.length_c   1.000
_cell.angle_alpha   90.00
_cell.angle_beta   90.00
_cell.angle_gamma   90.00
#
_symmetry.space_group_name_H-M   'P 1'
#
loop_
_entity.id
_entity.type
_entity.pdbx_description
1 polymer ?
#
loop_
_entity_poly.entity_id
_entity_poly.type
_entity_poly.pdbx_seq_one_letter_code
_entity_poly.pdbx_strand_id
1 'polypeptide(L)'
;ARTEREFDAVVDRLHAVYADTHHWVHVLPNAALLAAALTHADGDFTRSIGNAVSGGWDTDSNGATAGSVAGLLAGTPDALPEHWTAPLKNRLATSVPGFDGAGFDTLAALTHQEALRP
;
A
#
# COMPACT_ATOMS: atom_id res chain seq x y z
N ALA A 1 2.41 -17.79 4.78
CA ALA A 1 3.32 -16.72 4.33
C ALA A 1 4.75 -17.01 4.78
N ARG A 2 5.14 -16.84 6.05
CA ARG A 2 6.55 -17.01 6.48
C ARG A 2 7.23 -18.37 6.22
N THR A 3 6.45 -19.45 6.10
CA THR A 3 6.95 -20.80 5.82
C THR A 3 7.04 -21.14 4.33
N GLU A 4 6.39 -20.34 3.48
CA GLU A 4 6.51 -20.41 2.03
C GLU A 4 7.48 -19.33 1.58
N ARG A 5 8.39 -19.63 0.65
CA ARG A 5 9.32 -18.61 0.13
C ARG A 5 8.81 -17.95 -1.15
N GLU A 6 8.06 -18.70 -1.95
CA GLU A 6 7.54 -18.21 -3.22
C GLU A 6 6.24 -17.45 -2.99
N PHE A 7 6.28 -16.13 -3.19
CA PHE A 7 5.11 -15.26 -3.02
C PHE A 7 3.95 -15.70 -3.93
N ASP A 8 4.24 -16.03 -5.19
CA ASP A 8 3.23 -16.45 -6.18
C ASP A 8 2.47 -17.69 -5.70
N ALA A 9 3.13 -18.66 -5.07
CA ALA A 9 2.47 -19.84 -4.50
C ALA A 9 1.53 -19.48 -3.32
N VAL A 10 1.81 -18.39 -2.59
CA VAL A 10 0.87 -17.87 -1.58
C VAL A 10 -0.32 -17.21 -2.27
N VAL A 11 -0.09 -16.40 -3.30
CA VAL A 11 -1.15 -15.75 -4.09
C VAL A 11 -2.09 -16.79 -4.70
N ASP A 12 -1.55 -17.81 -5.38
CA ASP A 12 -2.35 -18.90 -5.98
C ASP A 12 -3.27 -19.57 -4.97
N ARG A 13 -2.76 -19.82 -3.75
CA ARG A 13 -3.57 -20.41 -2.67
C ARG A 13 -4.65 -19.45 -2.18
N LEU A 14 -4.37 -18.16 -2.08
CA LEU A 14 -5.39 -17.17 -1.71
C LEU A 14 -6.49 -17.11 -2.79
N HIS A 15 -6.13 -17.09 -4.07
CA HIS A 15 -7.09 -17.12 -5.17
C HIS A 15 -7.92 -18.39 -5.16
N ALA A 16 -7.31 -19.56 -4.96
CA ALA A 16 -8.03 -20.84 -4.85
C ALA A 16 -9.04 -20.87 -3.69
N VAL A 17 -8.79 -20.15 -2.59
CA VAL A 17 -9.69 -20.10 -1.44
C VAL A 17 -10.83 -19.09 -1.62
N TYR A 18 -10.54 -17.92 -2.20
CA TYR A 18 -11.46 -16.78 -2.15
C TYR A 18 -12.12 -16.40 -3.48
N ALA A 19 -11.52 -16.72 -4.63
CA ALA A 19 -11.96 -16.16 -5.93
C ALA A 19 -13.40 -16.54 -6.30
N ASP A 20 -13.84 -17.76 -5.98
CA ASP A 20 -15.18 -18.24 -6.33
C ASP A 20 -16.28 -17.76 -5.38
N THR A 21 -15.91 -17.28 -4.18
CA THR A 21 -16.86 -16.97 -3.10
C THR A 21 -16.95 -15.49 -2.78
N HIS A 22 -15.98 -14.69 -3.23
CA HIS A 22 -15.88 -13.28 -2.89
C HIS A 22 -15.65 -12.43 -4.14
N HIS A 23 -16.32 -11.27 -4.18
CA HIS A 23 -16.03 -10.26 -5.17
C HIS A 23 -14.59 -9.75 -5.02
N TRP A 24 -13.94 -9.34 -6.11
CA TRP A 24 -12.52 -8.96 -6.11
C TRP A 24 -12.19 -7.76 -5.20
N VAL A 25 -13.14 -6.88 -4.88
CA VAL A 25 -12.97 -5.80 -3.88
C VAL A 25 -13.25 -6.22 -2.42
N HIS A 26 -13.58 -7.49 -2.18
CA HIS A 26 -14.00 -7.92 -0.84
C HIS A 26 -12.85 -7.83 0.17
N VAL A 27 -13.14 -7.42 1.40
CA VAL A 27 -12.12 -7.14 2.41
C VAL A 27 -11.27 -8.36 2.78
N LEU A 28 -11.86 -9.56 2.85
CA LEU A 28 -11.14 -10.77 3.27
C LEU A 28 -9.98 -11.17 2.34
N PRO A 29 -10.19 -11.38 1.02
CA PRO A 29 -9.08 -11.69 0.12
C PRO A 29 -8.03 -10.57 0.06
N ASN A 30 -8.46 -9.31 0.04
CA ASN A 30 -7.54 -8.17 -0.03
C ASN A 30 -6.69 -8.02 1.24
N ALA A 31 -7.28 -8.18 2.43
CA ALA A 31 -6.54 -8.16 3.69
C ALA A 31 -5.54 -9.32 3.80
N ALA A 32 -5.92 -10.52 3.34
CA ALA A 32 -5.03 -11.68 3.34
C ALA A 32 -3.86 -11.50 2.35
N LEU A 33 -4.14 -10.96 1.16
CA LEU A 33 -3.13 -10.66 0.16
C LEU A 33 -2.16 -9.58 0.67
N LEU A 34 -2.67 -8.50 1.25
CA LEU A 34 -1.86 -7.44 1.82
C LEU A 34 -0.92 -7.95 2.91
N ALA A 35 -1.43 -8.79 3.82
CA ALA A 35 -0.61 -9.42 4.86
C ALA A 35 0.48 -10.33 4.27
N ALA A 36 0.16 -11.09 3.22
CA ALA A 36 1.14 -11.91 2.51
C ALA A 36 2.21 -11.05 1.83
N ALA A 37 1.81 -10.00 1.10
CA ALA A 37 2.70 -9.10 0.38
C ALA A 37 3.70 -8.42 1.33
N LEU A 38 3.21 -7.81 2.42
CA LEU A 38 4.04 -7.16 3.44
C LEU A 38 4.99 -8.16 4.12
N THR A 39 4.52 -9.38 4.39
CA THR A 39 5.37 -10.42 4.98
C THR A 39 6.51 -10.83 4.05
N HIS A 40 6.28 -10.96 2.74
CA HIS A 40 7.32 -11.35 1.77
C HIS A 40 8.22 -10.19 1.37
N ALA A 41 7.76 -8.95 1.55
CA ALA A 41 8.57 -7.77 1.30
C ALA A 41 9.63 -7.53 2.38
N ASP A 42 9.44 -8.05 3.60
CA ASP A 42 10.39 -7.97 4.71
C ASP A 42 10.90 -6.53 4.98
N GLY A 43 9.97 -5.57 4.95
CA GLY A 43 10.26 -4.15 5.16
C GLY A 43 10.75 -3.39 3.91
N ASP A 44 11.00 -4.07 2.78
CA ASP A 44 11.34 -3.39 1.53
C ASP A 44 10.12 -2.66 0.93
N PHE A 45 10.28 -1.36 0.69
CA PHE A 45 9.20 -0.50 0.20
C PHE A 45 8.72 -0.88 -1.22
N THR A 46 9.65 -1.13 -2.13
CA THR A 46 9.33 -1.42 -3.53
C THR A 46 8.66 -2.78 -3.66
N ARG A 47 9.16 -3.79 -2.95
CA ARG A 47 8.55 -5.12 -2.88
C ARG A 47 7.20 -5.10 -2.19
N SER A 48 7.00 -4.27 -1.18
CA SER A 48 5.70 -4.16 -0.49
C SER A 48 4.60 -3.75 -1.47
N ILE A 49 4.83 -2.68 -2.22
CA ILE A 49 3.89 -2.19 -3.24
C ILE A 49 3.81 -3.19 -4.40
N GLY A 50 4.96 -3.65 -4.91
CA GLY A 50 5.06 -4.56 -6.05
C GLY A 50 4.29 -5.86 -5.81
N ASN A 51 4.51 -6.52 -4.69
CA ASN A 51 3.81 -7.76 -4.32
C ASN A 51 2.31 -7.53 -4.13
N ALA A 52 1.91 -6.43 -3.48
CA ALA A 52 0.50 -6.13 -3.24
C ALA A 52 -0.26 -5.89 -4.56
N VAL A 53 0.36 -5.17 -5.50
CA VAL A 53 -0.20 -4.91 -6.84
C VAL A 53 -0.17 -6.16 -7.72
N SER A 54 0.95 -6.90 -7.74
CA SER A 54 1.08 -8.10 -8.58
C SER A 54 0.19 -9.25 -8.13
N GLY A 55 -0.20 -9.29 -6.85
CA GLY A 55 -1.17 -10.24 -6.32
C GLY A 55 -2.60 -10.08 -6.85
N GLY A 56 -2.89 -8.96 -7.52
CA GLY A 56 -4.17 -8.68 -8.17
C GLY A 56 -5.26 -8.20 -7.21
N TRP A 57 -6.52 -8.42 -7.62
CA TRP A 57 -7.72 -7.91 -6.95
C TRP A 57 -7.72 -6.37 -6.87
N ASP A 58 -7.91 -5.78 -5.69
CA ASP A 58 -8.09 -4.34 -5.50
C ASP A 58 -6.73 -3.61 -5.45
N THR A 59 -6.08 -3.54 -6.61
CA THR A 59 -4.64 -3.20 -6.69
C THR A 59 -4.31 -1.78 -6.25
N ASP A 60 -5.20 -0.81 -6.46
CA ASP A 60 -5.02 0.57 -6.02
C ASP A 60 -5.13 0.68 -4.50
N SER A 61 -6.18 0.12 -3.88
CA SER A 61 -6.35 0.08 -2.43
C SER A 61 -5.22 -0.69 -1.73
N ASN A 62 -4.88 -1.89 -2.24
CA ASN A 62 -3.80 -2.71 -1.68
C ASN A 62 -2.44 -2.04 -1.85
N GLY A 63 -2.14 -1.48 -3.02
CA GLY A 63 -0.91 -0.75 -3.27
C GLY A 63 -0.76 0.48 -2.37
N ALA A 64 -1.81 1.28 -2.23
CA ALA A 64 -1.83 2.45 -1.34
C ALA A 64 -1.64 2.06 0.13
N THR A 65 -2.32 0.99 0.58
CA THR A 65 -2.19 0.50 1.96
C THR A 65 -0.80 -0.07 2.23
N ALA A 66 -0.25 -0.87 1.31
CA ALA A 66 1.09 -1.43 1.42
C ALA A 66 2.15 -0.32 1.46
N GLY A 67 2.04 0.69 0.59
CA GLY A 67 2.92 1.86 0.56
C GLY A 67 2.84 2.67 1.86
N SER A 68 1.65 2.83 2.44
CA SER A 68 1.47 3.54 3.71
C SER A 68 2.17 2.81 4.87
N VAL A 69 2.00 1.49 4.98
CA VAL A 69 2.65 0.68 6.03
C VAL A 69 4.16 0.63 5.82
N ALA A 70 4.63 0.34 4.61
CA ALA A 70 6.05 0.27 4.32
C ALA A 70 6.74 1.65 4.48
N GLY A 71 6.06 2.73 4.11
CA GLY A 71 6.55 4.10 4.29
C GLY A 71 6.67 4.48 5.76
N LEU A 72 5.72 4.07 6.61
CA LEU A 72 5.84 4.21 8.06
C LEU A 72 7.05 3.45 8.61
N LEU A 73 7.26 2.21 8.16
CA LEU A 73 8.40 1.39 8.58
C LEU A 73 9.75 1.96 8.13
N ALA A 74 9.79 2.64 6.97
CA ALA A 74 10.99 3.34 6.49
C ALA A 74 11.36 4.56 7.35
N GLY A 75 10.42 5.10 8.12
CA GLY A 75 10.65 6.11 9.15
C GLY A 75 10.75 7.56 8.64
N THR A 76 11.42 7.80 7.51
CA THR A 76 11.50 9.15 6.90
C THR A 76 11.21 9.12 5.40
N PRO A 77 10.69 10.21 4.81
CA PRO A 77 10.49 10.31 3.36
C PRO A 77 11.77 10.12 2.55
N ASP A 78 12.92 10.55 3.09
CA ASP A 78 14.24 10.41 2.44
C ASP A 78 14.73 8.96 2.38
N ALA A 79 14.15 8.06 3.18
CA ALA A 79 14.45 6.63 3.12
C ALA A 79 13.69 5.91 1.97
N LEU A 80 12.73 6.58 1.33
CA LEU A 80 11.98 6.02 0.21
C LEU A 80 12.79 6.12 -1.09
N PRO A 81 12.78 5.08 -1.96
CA PRO A 81 13.50 5.15 -3.23
C PRO A 81 12.99 6.29 -4.12
N GLU A 82 13.92 7.13 -4.61
CA GLU A 82 13.60 8.35 -5.35
C GLU A 82 12.71 8.12 -6.58
N HIS A 83 12.83 6.96 -7.25
CA HIS A 83 12.01 6.64 -8.41
C HIS A 83 10.51 6.52 -8.09
N TRP A 84 10.13 6.31 -6.83
CA TRP A 84 8.73 6.33 -6.39
C TRP A 84 8.24 7.75 -6.07
N THR A 85 9.08 8.62 -5.52
CA THR A 85 8.66 9.92 -4.98
C THR A 85 8.89 11.07 -5.95
N ALA A 86 10.00 11.07 -6.70
CA ALA A 86 10.36 12.15 -7.63
C ALA A 86 9.31 12.42 -8.71
N PRO A 87 8.68 11.41 -9.36
CA PRO A 87 7.65 11.67 -10.37
C PRO A 87 6.43 12.42 -9.84
N LEU A 88 6.11 12.23 -8.55
CA LEU A 88 4.95 12.85 -7.90
C LEU A 88 5.18 14.33 -7.58
N LYS A 89 6.43 14.79 -7.55
CA LYS A 89 6.82 16.19 -7.29
C LYS A 89 6.18 16.79 -6.04
N ASN A 90 5.93 15.94 -5.04
CA ASN A 90 5.17 16.30 -3.85
C ASN A 90 3.83 17.00 -4.18
N ARG A 91 3.01 16.41 -5.06
CA ARG A 91 1.68 16.94 -5.43
C ARG A 91 0.65 15.83 -5.58
N LEU A 92 -0.50 16.02 -4.94
CA LEU A 92 -1.68 15.18 -5.08
C LEU A 92 -2.66 15.80 -6.07
N ALA A 93 -3.10 15.03 -7.07
CA ALA A 93 -4.25 15.39 -7.90
C ALA A 93 -5.53 14.89 -7.22
N THR A 94 -6.52 15.77 -7.00
CA THR A 94 -7.75 15.40 -6.29
C THR A 94 -8.93 16.27 -6.67
N SER A 95 -10.14 15.72 -6.61
CA SER A 95 -11.39 16.46 -6.80
C SER A 95 -11.89 17.16 -5.53
N VAL A 96 -11.18 17.03 -4.40
CA VAL A 96 -11.55 17.70 -3.15
C VAL A 96 -11.31 19.21 -3.29
N PRO A 97 -12.35 20.06 -3.17
CA PRO A 97 -12.21 21.50 -3.37
C PRO A 97 -11.12 22.11 -2.47
N GLY A 98 -10.21 22.88 -3.09
CA GLY A 98 -9.12 23.56 -2.38
C GLY A 98 -7.88 22.71 -2.10
N PHE A 99 -7.88 21.42 -2.48
CA PHE A 99 -6.76 20.50 -2.22
C PHE A 99 -6.08 19.97 -3.48
N ASP A 100 -6.59 20.28 -4.68
CA ASP A 100 -5.91 19.90 -5.91
C ASP A 100 -4.51 20.54 -5.99
N GLY A 101 -3.49 19.71 -6.21
CA GLY A 101 -2.09 20.10 -6.19
C GLY A 101 -1.46 20.25 -4.81
N ALA A 102 -2.17 19.91 -3.72
CA ALA A 102 -1.61 19.94 -2.37
C ALA A 102 -0.41 19.00 -2.22
N GLY A 103 0.58 19.40 -1.41
CA GLY A 103 1.73 18.56 -1.10
C GLY A 103 1.40 17.42 -0.15
N PHE A 104 2.01 16.25 -0.35
CA PHE A 104 1.89 15.12 0.58
C PHE A 104 2.43 15.48 1.97
N ASP A 105 3.49 16.30 2.04
CA ASP A 105 4.01 16.85 3.29
C ASP A 105 3.00 17.75 4.03
N THR A 106 2.30 18.60 3.29
CA THR A 106 1.26 19.49 3.79
C THR A 106 0.09 18.67 4.32
N LEU A 107 -0.35 17.66 3.56
CA LEU A 107 -1.39 16.74 3.99
C LEU A 107 -0.98 15.97 5.24
N ALA A 108 0.25 15.46 5.32
CA ALA A 108 0.75 14.76 6.49
C ALA A 108 0.78 15.66 7.75
N ALA A 109 1.22 16.91 7.60
CA ALA A 109 1.22 17.89 8.69
C ALA A 109 -0.21 18.22 9.17
N LEU A 110 -1.16 18.38 8.24
CA LEU A 110 -2.57 18.59 8.57
C LEU A 110 -3.15 17.36 9.28
N THR A 111 -2.92 16.15 8.77
CA THR A 111 -3.37 14.92 9.41
C THR A 111 -2.83 14.79 10.83
N HIS A 112 -1.55 15.07 11.05
CA HIS A 112 -0.96 15.06 12.38
C HIS A 112 -1.58 16.10 13.31
N GLN A 113 -1.82 17.32 12.82
CA GLN A 113 -2.50 18.37 13.57
C GLN A 113 -3.92 17.93 13.97
N GLU A 114 -4.72 17.45 13.02
CA GLU A 114 -6.11 17.01 13.27
C GLU A 114 -6.18 15.81 14.22
N ALA A 115 -5.26 14.84 14.09
CA ALA A 115 -5.21 13.66 14.94
C ALA A 115 -4.91 13.98 16.42
N LEU A 116 -4.32 15.15 16.69
CA LEU A 116 -4.00 15.63 18.03
C LEU A 116 -4.95 16.74 18.51
N ARG A 117 -6.00 17.07 17.75
CA ARG A 117 -6.99 18.05 18.23
C ARG A 117 -7.79 17.46 19.40
N PRO A 118 -7.98 18.23 20.49
CA PRO A 118 -8.73 17.80 21.66
C PRO A 118 -10.24 17.67 21.42
#